data_AF-A0A3M7NW52-F1
#
_entry.id   AF-A0A3M7NW52-F1
#
_cell.length_a   1.000
_cell.length_b   1.000
_cell.length_c   1.000
_cell.angle_alpha   90.00
_cell.angle_beta   90.00
_cell.angle_gamma   90.00
#
_symmetry.space_group_name_H-M   'P 1'
#
loop_
_entity.id
_entity.type
_entity.pdbx_description
1 polymer ?
#
loop_
_entity_poly.entity_id
_entity_poly.type
_entity_poly.pdbx_seq_one_letter_code
_entity_poly.pdbx_strand_id
1 'polypeptide(L)'
;MPTFCRPPLFASFFFCLLSSLSRPARSPTTGKTYSPLFVKTFVSQHKLPTSYKSINRRRTERITGKVTKPAALRPRKNKKAMANLVAPSPGIENIPPELPFRVNLNNRLVCPDCRENPPNIVEEGAEMLCGSCGLVLQDRLISSESEWRTFNSDDSRGADPNRVGDADNDLLTGSNVGTQIGGGFSSGATRKLQMTQSKLQGNKQDSKLQEGYARIQNWAETLKIPPGTSQLAKRYYMSVAESSAFRGKNIDAVLAGCLFIACRQHKVPRSFAEIFGTTSVPKKEIGRMYKQLERHLKHLADDQIEHLKNQGLSTAGSGYTGTKTTRPQDMVERICNQLGLKPRSIIQYAIHLAKETAGIQDLAGRSPLSTASACIYMAAHLVGEPRSYKDISKFANVSDATIKQAYKKLYECRADVVLPTWIKADGTPVNLDQLPPS
;
A
#
# COMPACT_ATOMS: atom_id res chain seq x y z
N MET A 1 31.51 32.80 -8.50
CA MET A 1 32.38 33.91 -8.05
C MET A 1 31.48 35.00 -7.45
N PRO A 2 31.94 35.80 -6.47
CA PRO A 2 33.03 35.53 -5.52
C PRO A 2 32.72 35.92 -4.04
N THR A 3 33.52 35.37 -3.09
CA THR A 3 34.05 36.03 -1.84
C THR A 3 33.14 36.63 -0.74
N PHE A 4 33.56 36.83 0.53
CA PHE A 4 34.43 36.10 1.50
C PHE A 4 34.44 36.88 2.85
N CYS A 5 34.73 36.22 4.00
CA CYS A 5 35.18 36.77 5.32
C CYS A 5 34.42 37.96 6.02
N ARG A 6 34.06 37.90 7.33
CA ARG A 6 34.83 37.84 8.61
C ARG A 6 35.61 39.13 8.99
N PRO A 7 35.88 39.42 10.29
CA PRO A 7 35.40 38.80 11.54
C PRO A 7 34.44 39.76 12.32
N PRO A 8 34.73 40.52 13.42
CA PRO A 8 35.87 40.59 14.35
C PRO A 8 35.72 39.70 15.61
N LEU A 9 36.03 40.19 16.82
CA LEU A 9 36.63 39.38 17.91
C LEU A 9 36.40 39.90 19.36
N PHE A 10 36.40 38.96 20.34
CA PHE A 10 36.70 39.08 21.80
C PHE A 10 35.71 39.88 22.72
N ALA A 11 35.68 39.73 24.06
CA ALA A 11 36.00 38.60 24.98
C ALA A 11 35.54 38.92 26.43
N SER A 12 35.52 37.90 27.30
CA SER A 12 35.58 37.98 28.78
C SER A 12 34.43 38.63 29.56
N PHE A 13 33.72 37.83 30.37
CA PHE A 13 33.84 37.91 31.85
C PHE A 13 33.57 36.53 32.48
N PHE A 14 34.08 36.30 33.69
CA PHE A 14 34.08 35.01 34.41
C PHE A 14 33.78 35.28 35.91
N PHE A 15 33.54 34.23 36.72
CA PHE A 15 33.06 34.23 38.13
C PHE A 15 31.52 34.36 38.30
N CYS A 16 30.87 33.77 39.32
CA CYS A 16 31.18 32.57 40.16
C CYS A 16 29.90 32.14 40.94
N LEU A 17 30.00 31.10 41.80
CA LEU A 17 28.98 30.60 42.76
C LEU A 17 27.70 30.03 42.07
N LEU A 18 27.51 28.72 41.89
CA LEU A 18 28.16 27.52 42.45
C LEU A 18 27.78 27.15 43.90
N SER A 19 26.60 26.53 44.05
CA SER A 19 26.20 25.57 45.10
C SER A 19 24.85 24.94 44.66
N SER A 20 24.53 23.66 44.86
CA SER A 20 25.10 22.67 45.79
C SER A 20 25.01 21.20 45.27
N LEU A 21 25.77 20.30 45.91
CA LEU A 21 25.73 18.81 45.90
C LEU A 21 25.44 18.08 44.56
N SER A 22 26.42 17.58 43.82
CA SER A 22 27.30 16.41 44.11
C SER A 22 26.66 15.01 44.08
N ARG A 23 26.99 14.22 43.04
CA ARG A 23 27.19 12.76 43.15
C ARG A 23 28.48 12.38 42.40
N PRO A 24 29.37 11.55 42.96
CA PRO A 24 30.66 11.23 42.34
C PRO A 24 30.51 10.31 41.13
N ALA A 25 31.43 10.45 40.17
CA ALA A 25 31.44 9.67 38.95
C ALA A 25 31.66 8.16 39.23
N ARG A 26 30.86 7.30 38.59
CA ARG A 26 31.26 5.90 38.37
C ARG A 26 32.31 5.87 37.26
N SER A 27 33.37 5.10 37.46
CA SER A 27 34.47 5.00 36.51
C SER A 27 34.02 4.39 35.17
N PRO A 28 34.43 4.97 34.02
CA PRO A 28 34.03 4.50 32.69
C PRO A 28 34.78 3.22 32.29
N THR A 29 34.37 2.09 32.85
CA THR A 29 34.83 0.74 32.45
C THR A 29 34.10 0.21 31.21
N THR A 30 33.56 1.13 30.40
CA THR A 30 32.66 0.93 29.26
C THR A 30 33.33 1.04 27.89
N GLY A 31 34.67 0.93 27.83
CA GLY A 31 35.44 0.71 26.58
C GLY A 31 35.20 -0.67 25.95
N LYS A 32 33.93 -1.03 25.77
CA LYS A 32 33.37 -2.32 25.33
C LYS A 32 32.10 -2.16 24.45
N THR A 33 31.39 -1.04 24.53
CA THR A 33 30.02 -0.85 24.00
C THR A 33 29.88 0.29 22.97
N TYR A 34 30.97 0.99 22.66
CA TYR A 34 31.04 2.03 21.64
C TYR A 34 31.82 1.52 20.43
N SER A 35 31.51 2.01 19.23
CA SER A 35 32.16 1.54 18.00
C SER A 35 33.68 1.80 18.03
N PRO A 36 34.52 0.93 17.42
CA PRO A 36 35.97 1.10 17.44
C PRO A 36 36.45 2.42 16.82
N LEU A 37 35.66 2.99 15.90
CA LEU A 37 35.92 4.28 15.28
C LEU A 37 35.63 5.44 16.23
N PHE A 38 34.48 5.42 16.94
CA PHE A 38 34.15 6.42 17.96
C PHE A 38 35.19 6.45 19.08
N VAL A 39 35.62 5.30 19.58
CA VAL A 39 36.69 5.22 20.60
C VAL A 39 37.99 5.84 20.07
N LYS A 40 38.33 5.64 18.79
CA LYS A 40 39.54 6.18 18.17
C LYS A 40 39.48 7.70 17.95
N THR A 41 38.34 8.26 17.53
CA THR A 41 38.18 9.71 17.34
C THR A 41 38.11 10.45 18.67
N PHE A 42 37.32 9.96 19.62
CA PHE A 42 37.18 10.55 20.96
C PHE A 42 38.51 10.59 21.73
N VAL A 43 39.28 9.49 21.71
CA VAL A 43 40.62 9.44 22.31
C VAL A 43 41.57 10.47 21.69
N SER A 44 41.52 10.63 20.37
CA SER A 44 42.35 11.60 19.64
C SER A 44 42.02 13.04 20.03
N GLN A 45 40.72 13.37 20.08
CA GLN A 45 40.22 14.70 20.46
C GLN A 45 40.56 15.05 21.92
N HIS A 46 40.43 14.11 22.85
CA HIS A 46 40.67 14.33 24.28
C HIS A 46 42.10 13.98 24.76
N LYS A 47 43.03 13.62 23.85
CA LYS A 47 44.44 13.27 24.12
C LYS A 47 44.63 12.21 25.23
N LEU A 48 43.70 11.25 25.33
CA LEU A 48 43.73 10.24 26.38
C LEU A 48 44.77 9.14 26.09
N PRO A 49 45.54 8.65 27.08
CA PRO A 49 46.56 7.63 26.86
C PRO A 49 45.94 6.24 26.61
N THR A 50 45.99 5.75 25.37
CA THR A 50 45.54 4.38 25.02
C THR A 50 46.68 3.37 24.87
N SER A 51 46.62 2.28 25.63
CA SER A 51 47.47 1.10 25.41
C SER A 51 47.01 0.34 24.17
N TYR A 52 47.63 0.63 23.02
CA TYR A 52 47.31 0.03 21.70
C TYR A 52 47.34 -1.52 21.72
N LYS A 53 48.23 -2.12 22.53
CA LYS A 53 48.26 -3.58 22.78
C LYS A 53 46.90 -4.12 23.24
N SER A 54 46.16 -3.40 24.07
CA SER A 54 44.86 -3.85 24.60
C SER A 54 43.73 -3.85 23.55
N ILE A 55 43.83 -3.00 22.53
CA ILE A 55 42.86 -2.92 21.44
C ILE A 55 43.16 -4.02 20.41
N ASN A 56 44.43 -4.13 19.99
CA ASN A 56 44.83 -5.14 18.99
C ASN A 56 44.68 -6.58 19.52
N ARG A 57 44.96 -6.84 20.81
CA ARG A 57 44.76 -8.17 21.40
C ARG A 57 43.28 -8.58 21.42
N ARG A 58 42.35 -7.65 21.63
CA ARG A 58 40.90 -7.93 21.53
C ARG A 58 40.45 -8.20 20.10
N ARG A 59 41.07 -7.56 19.10
CA ARG A 59 40.81 -7.84 17.68
C ARG A 59 41.20 -9.28 17.32
N THR A 60 42.37 -9.75 17.78
CA THR A 60 42.77 -11.15 17.57
C THR A 60 42.00 -12.15 18.44
N GLU A 61 41.64 -11.81 19.69
CA GLU A 61 40.78 -12.63 20.55
C GLU A 61 39.36 -12.82 19.93
N ARG A 62 38.74 -11.78 19.35
CA ARG A 62 37.46 -11.89 18.61
C ARG A 62 37.58 -12.81 17.38
N ILE A 63 38.70 -12.74 16.64
CA ILE A 63 38.92 -13.55 15.41
C ILE A 63 39.25 -15.03 15.74
N THR A 64 39.92 -15.30 16.86
CA THR A 64 40.41 -16.66 17.22
C THR A 64 39.47 -17.45 18.13
N GLY A 65 38.30 -16.92 18.48
CA GLY A 65 37.18 -17.67 19.07
C GLY A 65 37.36 -18.22 20.49
N LYS A 66 38.48 -17.96 21.17
CA LYS A 66 38.75 -18.52 22.51
C LYS A 66 38.02 -17.76 23.63
N VAL A 67 36.77 -18.12 23.86
CA VAL A 67 36.00 -17.70 25.05
C VAL A 67 36.56 -18.39 26.32
N THR A 68 37.13 -17.61 27.23
CA THR A 68 37.47 -18.08 28.58
C THR A 68 36.20 -18.30 29.40
N LYS A 69 35.93 -19.55 29.81
CA LYS A 69 34.77 -19.90 30.64
C LYS A 69 34.78 -19.12 31.98
N PRO A 70 33.65 -18.57 32.45
CA PRO A 70 33.58 -17.97 33.78
C PRO A 70 33.73 -19.03 34.88
N ALA A 71 34.35 -18.64 36.00
CA ALA A 71 34.57 -19.54 37.13
C ALA A 71 33.26 -19.85 37.89
N ALA A 72 33.07 -21.11 38.30
CA ALA A 72 31.87 -21.55 38.98
C ALA A 72 31.76 -21.02 40.42
N LEU A 73 30.74 -20.21 40.69
CA LEU A 73 30.39 -19.76 42.04
C LEU A 73 29.82 -20.92 42.87
N ARG A 74 30.50 -21.30 43.96
CA ARG A 74 29.95 -22.23 44.96
C ARG A 74 28.99 -21.50 45.91
N PRO A 75 27.79 -22.04 46.21
CA PRO A 75 26.83 -21.37 47.08
C PRO A 75 27.26 -21.43 48.55
N ARG A 76 27.47 -20.27 49.19
CA ARG A 76 27.60 -20.17 50.66
C ARG A 76 26.22 -20.21 51.31
N LYS A 77 25.94 -21.27 52.09
CA LYS A 77 24.71 -21.40 52.88
C LYS A 77 24.73 -20.45 54.10
N ASN A 78 24.18 -19.24 54.00
CA ASN A 78 23.89 -18.39 55.16
C ASN A 78 22.39 -18.06 55.24
N LYS A 79 21.65 -18.80 56.07
CA LYS A 79 20.26 -18.49 56.43
C LYS A 79 20.21 -17.37 57.48
N LYS A 80 20.22 -16.10 57.06
CA LYS A 80 19.71 -14.89 57.77
C LYS A 80 20.15 -13.61 57.04
N ALA A 81 19.49 -13.30 55.92
CA ALA A 81 19.68 -12.04 55.17
C ALA A 81 18.47 -11.71 54.28
N MET A 82 17.24 -11.97 54.76
CA MET A 82 15.99 -11.61 54.09
C MET A 82 15.25 -10.53 54.90
N ALA A 83 15.87 -9.35 54.94
CA ALA A 83 15.30 -8.09 55.41
C ALA A 83 16.05 -6.98 54.68
N ASN A 84 15.34 -6.22 53.83
CA ASN A 84 15.82 -5.27 52.79
C ASN A 84 15.85 -5.80 51.34
N LEU A 85 14.74 -6.36 50.87
CA LEU A 85 14.34 -6.14 49.48
C LEU A 85 13.70 -4.75 49.40
N VAL A 86 14.22 -3.89 48.52
CA VAL A 86 13.61 -2.58 48.22
C VAL A 86 12.23 -2.83 47.62
N ALA A 87 11.23 -2.06 48.07
CA ALA A 87 9.85 -2.22 47.61
C ALA A 87 9.74 -2.09 46.08
N PRO A 88 8.91 -2.91 45.41
CA PRO A 88 8.57 -2.68 44.01
C PRO A 88 7.89 -1.32 43.88
N SER A 89 8.25 -0.57 42.83
CA SER A 89 7.64 0.73 42.53
C SER A 89 6.14 0.59 42.29
N PRO A 90 5.28 1.46 42.86
CA PRO A 90 3.83 1.36 42.70
C PRO A 90 3.46 1.58 41.22
N GLY A 91 2.79 0.60 40.59
CA GLY A 91 2.53 0.67 39.15
C GLY A 91 1.94 -0.54 38.43
N ILE A 92 1.70 -1.68 39.09
CA ILE A 92 0.74 -2.70 38.61
C ILE A 92 -0.04 -3.22 39.80
N GLU A 93 -1.32 -2.86 39.87
CA GLU A 93 -2.33 -3.57 40.67
C GLU A 93 -3.41 -4.12 39.73
N ASN A 94 -3.91 -5.31 40.01
CA ASN A 94 -5.18 -5.86 39.53
C ASN A 94 -5.41 -5.84 37.99
N ILE A 95 -4.60 -6.59 37.25
CA ILE A 95 -5.00 -7.11 35.94
C ILE A 95 -5.70 -8.47 36.15
N PRO A 96 -7.00 -8.64 35.83
CA PRO A 96 -7.69 -9.92 35.95
C PRO A 96 -7.15 -10.95 34.94
N PRO A 97 -7.19 -12.26 35.26
CA PRO A 97 -6.43 -13.29 34.54
C PRO A 97 -6.95 -13.68 33.14
N GLU A 98 -7.98 -13.00 32.62
CA GLU A 98 -8.60 -13.30 31.30
C GLU A 98 -8.60 -12.10 30.35
N LEU A 99 -7.54 -11.28 30.34
CA LEU A 99 -7.32 -10.40 29.19
C LEU A 99 -6.87 -11.24 27.97
N PRO A 100 -7.50 -11.08 26.79
CA PRO A 100 -7.00 -11.71 25.56
C PRO A 100 -5.59 -11.21 25.26
N PHE A 101 -4.76 -12.06 24.63
CA PHE A 101 -3.35 -11.74 24.35
C PHE A 101 -3.22 -10.39 23.61
N ARG A 102 -2.69 -9.39 24.33
CA ARG A 102 -2.31 -8.10 23.77
C ARG A 102 -0.81 -8.09 23.52
N VAL A 103 -0.42 -7.83 22.27
CA VAL A 103 0.98 -7.59 21.92
C VAL A 103 1.48 -6.40 22.73
N ASN A 104 2.60 -6.56 23.44
CA ASN A 104 3.22 -5.47 24.18
C ASN A 104 3.91 -4.48 23.23
N LEU A 105 3.12 -3.60 22.62
CA LEU A 105 3.54 -2.48 21.75
C LEU A 105 4.45 -1.46 22.47
N ASN A 106 4.69 -1.64 23.77
CA ASN A 106 5.63 -0.85 24.57
C ASN A 106 7.11 -1.28 24.38
N ASN A 107 7.41 -2.31 23.58
CA ASN A 107 8.77 -2.64 23.15
C ASN A 107 9.32 -1.59 22.14
N ARG A 108 9.54 -0.37 22.64
CA ARG A 108 10.30 0.66 21.92
C ARG A 108 11.79 0.39 22.10
N LEU A 109 12.50 0.22 20.99
CA LEU A 109 13.97 0.29 20.99
C LEU A 109 14.37 1.72 21.40
N VAL A 110 15.00 1.84 22.57
CA VAL A 110 15.43 3.11 23.16
C VAL A 110 16.81 2.91 23.75
N CYS A 111 17.72 3.86 23.51
CA CYS A 111 19.05 3.82 24.11
C CYS A 111 18.96 3.91 25.64
N PRO A 112 19.58 2.98 26.41
CA PRO A 112 19.49 2.94 27.87
C PRO A 112 20.09 4.18 28.55
N ASP A 113 21.05 4.84 27.89
CA ASP A 113 21.78 6.00 28.38
C ASP A 113 21.08 7.32 28.00
N CYS A 114 20.77 7.53 26.72
CA CYS A 114 20.13 8.77 26.22
C CYS A 114 18.65 8.89 26.61
N ARG A 115 17.86 7.82 26.44
CA ARG A 115 16.39 7.78 26.68
C ARG A 115 15.57 8.86 25.94
N GLU A 116 16.09 9.35 24.83
CA GLU A 116 15.42 10.33 23.96
C GLU A 116 14.13 9.75 23.34
N ASN A 117 13.13 10.61 23.13
CA ASN A 117 11.84 10.26 22.54
C ASN A 117 11.39 11.40 21.59
N PRO A 118 11.34 11.18 20.26
CA PRO A 118 11.64 9.93 19.56
C PRO A 118 13.11 9.49 19.72
N PRO A 119 13.41 8.18 19.75
CA PRO A 119 14.77 7.67 19.92
C PRO A 119 15.58 7.85 18.63
N ASN A 120 16.71 8.55 18.72
CA ASN A 120 17.66 8.70 17.61
C ASN A 120 18.49 7.42 17.44
N ILE A 121 18.00 6.51 16.60
CA ILE A 121 18.67 5.25 16.22
C ILE A 121 19.02 5.31 14.73
N VAL A 122 20.25 4.94 14.40
CA VAL A 122 20.81 4.91 13.05
C VAL A 122 21.33 3.51 12.77
N GLU A 123 21.01 2.96 11.61
CA GLU A 123 21.51 1.66 11.15
C GLU A 123 22.73 1.91 10.24
N GLU A 124 23.93 1.58 10.73
CA GLU A 124 25.18 1.72 9.96
C GLU A 124 25.66 0.32 9.51
N GLY A 125 25.06 -0.16 8.41
CA GLY A 125 25.40 -1.44 7.80
C GLY A 125 24.93 -2.64 8.63
N ALA A 126 25.84 -3.20 9.44
CA ALA A 126 25.57 -4.36 10.29
C ALA A 126 25.47 -4.02 11.79
N GLU A 127 25.57 -2.75 12.17
CA GLU A 127 25.45 -2.28 13.55
C GLU A 127 24.27 -1.30 13.69
N MET A 128 23.42 -1.49 14.71
CA MET A 128 22.46 -0.45 15.12
C MET A 128 23.09 0.43 16.19
N LEU A 129 23.12 1.75 15.95
CA LEU A 129 23.78 2.74 16.78
C LEU A 129 22.76 3.76 17.31
N CYS A 130 22.98 4.30 18.52
CA CYS A 130 22.27 5.51 18.95
C CYS A 130 23.03 6.75 18.47
N GLY A 131 22.43 7.54 17.57
CA GLY A 131 23.08 8.69 16.93
C GLY A 131 23.53 9.79 17.89
N SER A 132 22.89 9.88 19.07
CA SER A 132 23.17 10.93 20.07
C SER A 132 24.31 10.58 21.04
N CYS A 133 24.74 9.31 21.13
CA CYS A 133 25.82 8.88 22.04
C CYS A 133 26.82 7.86 21.46
N GLY A 134 26.60 7.31 20.26
CA GLY A 134 27.49 6.32 19.65
C GLY A 134 27.47 4.93 20.31
N LEU A 135 26.50 4.66 21.18
CA LEU A 135 26.31 3.35 21.80
C LEU A 135 25.79 2.33 20.76
N VAL A 136 26.45 1.17 20.68
CA VAL A 136 25.99 0.05 19.86
C VAL A 136 24.84 -0.67 20.57
N LEU A 137 23.66 -0.66 19.95
CA LEU A 137 22.46 -1.36 20.44
C LEU A 137 22.43 -2.82 19.94
N GLN A 138 22.97 -3.09 18.74
CA GLN A 138 23.06 -4.43 18.17
C GLN A 138 24.35 -4.57 17.33
N ASP A 139 25.27 -5.46 17.73
CA ASP A 139 26.61 -5.74 17.13
C ASP A 139 26.52 -6.64 15.87
N ARG A 140 25.30 -7.10 15.50
CA ARG A 140 24.96 -7.88 14.29
C ARG A 140 23.48 -7.70 13.91
N LEU A 141 23.18 -6.73 13.05
CA LEU A 141 21.91 -6.66 12.34
C LEU A 141 21.95 -7.64 11.15
N ILE A 142 20.94 -8.50 11.03
CA ILE A 142 20.67 -9.23 9.79
C ILE A 142 19.76 -8.29 8.99
N SER A 143 20.20 -7.85 7.80
CA SER A 143 19.36 -7.00 6.97
C SER A 143 18.19 -7.80 6.42
N SER A 144 16.99 -7.21 6.41
CA SER A 144 15.81 -7.71 5.71
C SER A 144 15.68 -7.13 4.30
N GLU A 145 16.64 -6.31 3.88
CA GLU A 145 16.79 -5.90 2.48
C GLU A 145 17.24 -7.09 1.61
N SER A 146 17.22 -6.91 0.28
CA SER A 146 17.65 -7.96 -0.65
C SER A 146 19.14 -8.28 -0.50
N GLU A 147 19.47 -9.40 0.13
CA GLU A 147 20.82 -9.94 0.18
C GLU A 147 21.36 -10.17 -1.25
N TRP A 148 22.44 -9.48 -1.60
CA TRP A 148 23.20 -9.61 -2.85
C TRP A 148 22.40 -9.69 -4.16
N ARG A 149 22.26 -8.53 -4.84
CA ARG A 149 22.09 -8.53 -6.30
C ARG A 149 23.27 -9.26 -6.95
N THR A 150 23.07 -10.51 -7.37
CA THR A 150 23.97 -11.13 -8.34
C THR A 150 23.61 -10.54 -9.70
N PHE A 151 24.55 -9.85 -10.36
CA PHE A 151 24.29 -9.26 -11.70
C PHE A 151 24.00 -10.32 -12.79
N ASN A 152 24.10 -11.60 -12.44
CA ASN A 152 23.78 -12.75 -13.27
C ASN A 152 22.32 -13.25 -13.10
N SER A 153 21.50 -12.63 -12.24
CA SER A 153 20.09 -13.00 -12.05
C SER A 153 19.12 -12.29 -13.00
N ASP A 154 19.59 -11.28 -13.74
CA ASP A 154 18.79 -10.52 -14.72
C ASP A 154 18.72 -11.25 -16.07
N ASP A 155 19.70 -12.11 -16.36
CA ASP A 155 19.65 -13.05 -17.47
C ASP A 155 18.59 -14.13 -17.17
N SER A 156 17.46 -14.08 -17.89
CA SER A 156 16.21 -14.79 -17.55
C SER A 156 16.24 -16.33 -17.72
N ARG A 157 17.45 -16.89 -17.71
CA ARG A 157 17.79 -18.32 -17.75
C ARG A 157 18.58 -18.77 -16.51
N GLY A 158 19.11 -17.83 -15.72
CA GLY A 158 19.80 -18.12 -14.46
C GLY A 158 18.81 -18.32 -13.32
N ALA A 159 18.75 -19.52 -12.77
CA ALA A 159 18.13 -19.73 -11.46
C ALA A 159 19.04 -19.12 -10.38
N ASP A 160 18.52 -18.21 -9.55
CA ASP A 160 19.26 -17.61 -8.44
C ASP A 160 19.66 -18.68 -7.40
N PRO A 161 20.96 -18.99 -7.22
CA PRO A 161 21.40 -20.02 -6.29
C PRO A 161 21.19 -19.64 -4.82
N ASN A 162 20.99 -18.36 -4.52
CA ASN A 162 20.77 -17.86 -3.16
C ASN A 162 19.29 -17.98 -2.73
N ARG A 163 18.38 -18.27 -3.67
CA ARG A 163 16.93 -18.26 -3.44
C ARG A 163 16.45 -19.52 -2.71
N VAL A 164 16.59 -19.52 -1.38
CA VAL A 164 16.20 -20.63 -0.50
C VAL A 164 14.68 -20.84 -0.33
N GLY A 165 13.84 -19.98 -0.91
CA GLY A 165 12.38 -20.10 -0.87
C GLY A 165 11.68 -19.25 -1.93
N ASP A 166 10.43 -19.57 -2.23
CA ASP A 166 9.58 -18.72 -3.08
C ASP A 166 8.83 -17.67 -2.25
N ALA A 167 8.25 -16.66 -2.91
CA ALA A 167 7.34 -15.73 -2.26
C ALA A 167 5.96 -16.39 -2.17
N ASP A 168 5.43 -16.52 -0.95
CA ASP A 168 4.06 -16.96 -0.72
C ASP A 168 3.06 -16.01 -1.40
N ASN A 169 1.94 -16.57 -1.86
CA ASN A 169 0.88 -15.81 -2.51
C ASN A 169 -0.32 -15.67 -1.57
N ASP A 170 -0.39 -14.54 -0.88
CA ASP A 170 -1.45 -14.14 0.07
C ASP A 170 -2.89 -14.21 -0.50
N LEU A 171 -3.07 -14.44 -1.80
CA LEU A 171 -4.38 -14.63 -2.42
C LEU A 171 -4.91 -16.08 -2.32
N LEU A 172 -4.17 -17.02 -1.73
CA LEU A 172 -4.64 -18.39 -1.51
C LEU A 172 -5.01 -18.61 -0.04
N THR A 173 -6.12 -19.32 0.18
CA THR A 173 -6.63 -19.62 1.53
C THR A 173 -5.87 -20.79 2.17
N GLY A 174 -5.28 -21.68 1.37
CA GLY A 174 -4.33 -22.69 1.84
C GLY A 174 -2.90 -22.16 1.89
N SER A 175 -2.10 -22.65 2.84
CA SER A 175 -0.64 -22.46 2.81
C SER A 175 -0.04 -23.15 1.58
N ASN A 176 0.84 -22.47 0.83
CA ASN A 176 1.30 -22.91 -0.49
C ASN A 176 2.37 -24.02 -0.44
N VAL A 177 2.26 -24.96 0.50
CA VAL A 177 3.28 -25.98 0.82
C VAL A 177 3.26 -27.11 -0.21
N GLY A 178 3.82 -26.86 -1.40
CA GLY A 178 3.98 -27.86 -2.44
C GLY A 178 4.88 -27.43 -3.59
N THR A 179 6.01 -28.11 -3.78
CA THR A 179 6.84 -28.01 -4.99
C THR A 179 6.17 -28.73 -6.17
N GLN A 180 6.49 -28.35 -7.41
CA GLN A 180 6.03 -29.05 -8.63
C GLN A 180 7.20 -29.78 -9.31
N ILE A 181 6.99 -31.03 -9.75
CA ILE A 181 7.99 -31.80 -10.49
C ILE A 181 7.99 -31.34 -11.96
N GLY A 182 8.95 -30.49 -12.32
CA GLY A 182 9.13 -29.98 -13.67
C GLY A 182 9.51 -31.08 -14.68
N GLY A 183 8.86 -31.09 -15.85
CA GLY A 183 9.06 -32.08 -16.91
C GLY A 183 10.35 -31.93 -17.74
N GLY A 184 11.40 -31.32 -17.19
CA GLY A 184 12.61 -30.91 -17.94
C GLY A 184 13.43 -32.06 -18.54
N PHE A 185 13.34 -33.26 -17.96
CA PHE A 185 13.90 -34.49 -18.54
C PHE A 185 12.79 -35.38 -19.05
N SER A 186 12.83 -35.72 -20.35
CA SER A 186 11.82 -36.52 -21.06
C SER A 186 11.92 -38.03 -20.78
N SER A 187 11.97 -38.42 -19.50
CA SER A 187 11.91 -39.80 -19.05
C SER A 187 10.47 -40.28 -18.87
N GLY A 188 10.20 -41.56 -19.14
CA GLY A 188 8.91 -42.17 -18.79
C GLY A 188 8.62 -42.11 -17.29
N ALA A 189 9.66 -42.12 -16.46
CA ALA A 189 9.53 -42.03 -14.99
C ALA A 189 9.11 -40.63 -14.52
N THR A 190 9.69 -39.55 -15.06
CA THR A 190 9.33 -38.17 -14.67
C THR A 190 7.90 -37.84 -15.08
N ARG A 191 7.47 -38.24 -16.29
CA ARG A 191 6.07 -38.12 -16.72
C ARG A 191 5.12 -38.92 -15.82
N LYS A 192 5.50 -40.13 -15.38
CA LYS A 192 4.69 -40.93 -14.43
C LYS A 192 4.59 -40.24 -13.06
N LEU A 193 5.69 -39.69 -12.55
CA LEU A 193 5.74 -38.96 -11.27
C LEU A 193 4.87 -37.69 -11.31
N GLN A 194 4.96 -36.90 -12.39
CA GLN A 194 4.10 -35.73 -12.62
C GLN A 194 2.61 -36.14 -12.64
N MET A 195 2.26 -37.21 -13.36
CA MET A 195 0.89 -37.76 -13.42
C MET A 195 0.38 -38.32 -12.09
N THR A 196 1.26 -38.76 -11.18
CA THR A 196 0.87 -39.09 -9.79
C THR A 196 0.76 -37.83 -8.93
N GLN A 197 1.64 -36.84 -9.11
CA GLN A 197 1.62 -35.59 -8.35
C GLN A 197 0.33 -34.79 -8.62
N SER A 198 -0.11 -34.65 -9.87
CA SER A 198 -1.37 -33.99 -10.23
C SER A 198 -2.64 -34.72 -9.72
N LYS A 199 -2.51 -35.91 -9.14
CA LYS A 199 -3.59 -36.62 -8.43
C LYS A 199 -3.55 -36.44 -6.91
N LEU A 200 -2.40 -36.04 -6.36
CA LEU A 200 -2.14 -35.90 -4.92
C LEU A 200 -2.20 -34.43 -4.49
N GLN A 201 -1.54 -33.53 -5.24
CA GLN A 201 -1.64 -32.08 -5.04
C GLN A 201 -2.96 -31.59 -5.66
N GLY A 202 -3.97 -31.42 -4.80
CA GLY A 202 -5.35 -31.21 -5.26
C GLY A 202 -6.26 -30.55 -4.24
N ASN A 203 -5.87 -29.40 -3.69
CA ASN A 203 -6.82 -28.52 -3.01
C ASN A 203 -7.85 -28.01 -4.04
N LYS A 204 -8.98 -28.70 -4.14
CA LYS A 204 -10.07 -28.43 -5.11
C LYS A 204 -10.77 -27.08 -4.90
N GLN A 205 -10.42 -26.35 -3.84
CA GLN A 205 -10.83 -24.97 -3.59
C GLN A 205 -9.80 -24.00 -4.18
N ASP A 206 -8.53 -24.12 -3.82
CA ASP A 206 -7.44 -23.29 -4.32
C ASP A 206 -7.31 -23.33 -5.86
N SER A 207 -7.47 -24.51 -6.47
CA SER A 207 -7.49 -24.66 -7.93
C SER A 207 -8.64 -23.87 -8.59
N LYS A 208 -9.80 -23.74 -7.92
CA LYS A 208 -10.93 -22.92 -8.41
C LYS A 208 -10.72 -21.43 -8.14
N LEU A 209 -10.04 -21.07 -7.04
CA LEU A 209 -9.61 -19.69 -6.79
C LEU A 209 -8.65 -19.23 -7.90
N GLN A 210 -7.64 -20.03 -8.22
CA GLN A 210 -6.70 -19.79 -9.32
C GLN A 210 -7.41 -19.66 -10.68
N GLU A 211 -8.38 -20.53 -10.98
CA GLU A 211 -9.20 -20.42 -12.19
C GLU A 211 -9.98 -19.09 -12.24
N GLY A 212 -10.63 -18.71 -11.14
CA GLY A 212 -11.32 -17.42 -11.03
C GLY A 212 -10.39 -16.21 -11.14
N TYR A 213 -9.18 -16.29 -10.60
CA TYR A 213 -8.15 -15.26 -10.75
C TYR A 213 -7.65 -15.12 -12.19
N ALA A 214 -7.52 -16.23 -12.93
CA ALA A 214 -7.17 -16.21 -14.35
C ALA A 214 -8.29 -15.57 -15.19
N ARG A 215 -9.56 -15.89 -14.91
CA ARG A 215 -10.73 -15.25 -15.55
C ARG A 215 -10.76 -13.73 -15.29
N ILE A 216 -10.62 -13.32 -14.01
CA ILE A 216 -10.52 -11.88 -13.63
C ILE A 216 -9.37 -11.18 -14.36
N GLN A 217 -8.21 -11.82 -14.47
CA GLN A 217 -7.02 -11.25 -15.11
C GLN A 217 -7.25 -11.02 -16.61
N ASN A 218 -7.74 -12.03 -17.34
CA ASN A 218 -8.07 -11.94 -18.76
C ASN A 218 -9.12 -10.84 -19.04
N TRP A 219 -10.17 -10.75 -18.23
CA TRP A 219 -11.17 -9.70 -18.36
C TRP A 219 -10.63 -8.31 -18.04
N ALA A 220 -9.71 -8.19 -17.07
CA ALA A 220 -9.05 -6.93 -16.75
C ALA A 220 -8.12 -6.46 -17.88
N GLU A 221 -7.37 -7.38 -18.49
CA GLU A 221 -6.53 -7.11 -19.66
C GLU A 221 -7.37 -6.69 -20.88
N THR A 222 -8.41 -7.47 -21.20
CA THR A 222 -9.39 -7.14 -22.26
C THR A 222 -10.01 -5.75 -22.07
N LEU A 223 -10.40 -5.40 -20.85
CA LEU A 223 -10.97 -4.09 -20.51
C LEU A 223 -9.92 -2.99 -20.26
N LYS A 224 -8.61 -3.29 -20.41
CA LYS A 224 -7.48 -2.39 -20.14
C LYS A 224 -7.58 -1.70 -18.78
N ILE A 225 -7.72 -2.52 -17.73
CA ILE A 225 -7.83 -2.14 -16.31
C ILE A 225 -6.43 -2.27 -15.66
N PRO A 226 -5.98 -1.29 -14.84
CA PRO A 226 -4.65 -1.35 -14.22
C PRO A 226 -4.54 -2.50 -13.21
N PRO A 227 -3.34 -3.09 -13.03
CA PRO A 227 -3.15 -4.32 -12.26
C PRO A 227 -3.51 -4.20 -10.77
N GLY A 228 -3.37 -3.02 -10.16
CA GLY A 228 -3.83 -2.79 -8.78
C GLY A 228 -5.34 -3.06 -8.62
N THR A 229 -6.14 -2.71 -9.63
CA THR A 229 -7.59 -2.95 -9.63
C THR A 229 -7.94 -4.42 -9.87
N SER A 230 -7.18 -5.14 -10.71
CA SER A 230 -7.40 -6.60 -10.87
C SER A 230 -6.96 -7.35 -9.61
N GLN A 231 -5.89 -6.93 -8.94
CA GLN A 231 -5.45 -7.49 -7.66
C GLN A 231 -6.49 -7.26 -6.54
N LEU A 232 -7.11 -6.07 -6.47
CA LEU A 232 -8.22 -5.81 -5.56
C LEU A 232 -9.44 -6.70 -5.87
N ALA A 233 -9.77 -6.91 -7.15
CA ALA A 233 -10.84 -7.82 -7.56
C ALA A 233 -10.59 -9.28 -7.14
N LYS A 234 -9.33 -9.75 -7.22
CA LYS A 234 -8.92 -11.07 -6.71
C LYS A 234 -9.08 -11.15 -5.18
N ARG A 235 -8.63 -10.14 -4.42
CA ARG A 235 -8.82 -10.07 -2.96
C ARG A 235 -10.30 -10.11 -2.55
N TYR A 236 -11.18 -9.41 -3.28
CA TYR A 236 -12.62 -9.51 -3.02
C TYR A 236 -13.17 -10.91 -3.34
N TYR A 237 -12.71 -11.56 -4.42
CA TYR A 237 -13.13 -12.92 -4.73
C TYR A 237 -12.69 -13.94 -3.66
N MET A 238 -11.49 -13.81 -3.10
CA MET A 238 -10.99 -14.60 -1.97
C MET A 238 -11.97 -14.54 -0.78
N SER A 239 -12.21 -13.34 -0.23
CA SER A 239 -13.11 -13.16 0.93
C SER A 239 -14.55 -13.64 0.66
N VAL A 240 -15.00 -13.54 -0.59
CA VAL A 240 -16.33 -13.97 -1.03
C VAL A 240 -16.43 -15.49 -1.13
N ALA A 241 -15.34 -16.18 -1.51
CA ALA A 241 -15.27 -17.63 -1.64
C ALA A 241 -15.05 -18.35 -0.29
N GLU A 242 -14.39 -17.69 0.65
CA GLU A 242 -14.32 -18.10 2.07
C GLU A 242 -15.71 -18.01 2.72
N SER A 243 -16.49 -16.99 2.37
CA SER A 243 -17.88 -16.89 2.80
C SER A 243 -18.78 -17.99 2.21
N SER A 244 -19.68 -18.54 3.02
CA SER A 244 -20.72 -19.47 2.53
C SER A 244 -21.78 -18.78 1.67
N ALA A 245 -21.91 -17.44 1.77
CA ALA A 245 -23.03 -16.65 1.25
C ALA A 245 -23.14 -16.61 -0.29
N PHE A 246 -22.12 -17.07 -1.03
CA PHE A 246 -22.09 -17.09 -2.50
C PHE A 246 -21.98 -18.49 -3.12
N ARG A 247 -22.03 -19.54 -2.30
CA ARG A 247 -22.05 -20.94 -2.74
C ARG A 247 -23.27 -21.20 -3.64
N GLY A 248 -23.08 -21.93 -4.74
CA GLY A 248 -24.16 -22.32 -5.67
C GLY A 248 -24.64 -21.24 -6.65
N LYS A 249 -24.05 -20.04 -6.66
CA LYS A 249 -24.32 -19.01 -7.67
C LYS A 249 -23.45 -19.20 -8.91
N ASN A 250 -23.84 -18.56 -10.02
CA ASN A 250 -23.00 -18.48 -11.21
C ASN A 250 -21.65 -17.82 -10.87
N ILE A 251 -20.55 -18.55 -11.08
CA ILE A 251 -19.19 -18.12 -10.72
C ILE A 251 -18.84 -16.84 -11.49
N ASP A 252 -19.14 -16.79 -12.80
CA ASP A 252 -18.80 -15.65 -13.64
C ASP A 252 -19.54 -14.38 -13.23
N ALA A 253 -20.78 -14.51 -12.73
CA ALA A 253 -21.53 -13.38 -12.19
C ALA A 253 -20.96 -12.84 -10.87
N VAL A 254 -20.37 -13.71 -10.05
CA VAL A 254 -19.63 -13.31 -8.83
C VAL A 254 -18.32 -12.62 -9.19
N LEU A 255 -17.54 -13.20 -10.10
CA LEU A 255 -16.27 -12.63 -10.58
C LEU A 255 -16.48 -11.25 -11.24
N ALA A 256 -17.49 -11.12 -12.12
CA ALA A 256 -17.86 -9.86 -12.77
C ALA A 256 -18.32 -8.81 -11.75
N GLY A 257 -19.04 -9.22 -10.70
CA GLY A 257 -19.43 -8.37 -9.58
C GLY A 257 -18.22 -7.85 -8.79
N CYS A 258 -17.26 -8.72 -8.46
CA CYS A 258 -16.02 -8.34 -7.76
C CYS A 258 -15.19 -7.35 -8.58
N LEU A 259 -15.04 -7.60 -9.89
CA LEU A 259 -14.33 -6.70 -10.81
C LEU A 259 -15.00 -5.31 -10.91
N PHE A 260 -16.33 -5.26 -11.00
CA PHE A 260 -17.09 -4.00 -11.04
C PHE A 260 -16.94 -3.19 -9.74
N ILE A 261 -16.92 -3.84 -8.58
CA ILE A 261 -16.70 -3.18 -7.28
C ILE A 261 -15.28 -2.60 -7.22
N ALA A 262 -14.26 -3.40 -7.52
CA ALA A 262 -12.86 -2.94 -7.54
C ALA A 262 -12.65 -1.75 -8.48
N CYS A 263 -13.26 -1.79 -9.68
CA CYS A 263 -13.24 -0.67 -10.63
C CYS A 263 -13.81 0.63 -10.04
N ARG A 264 -14.90 0.55 -9.27
CA ARG A 264 -15.50 1.72 -8.62
C ARG A 264 -14.67 2.23 -7.44
N GLN A 265 -14.07 1.35 -6.64
CA GLN A 265 -13.22 1.77 -5.51
C GLN A 265 -11.95 2.51 -5.98
N HIS A 266 -11.30 2.02 -7.04
CA HIS A 266 -10.15 2.71 -7.65
C HIS A 266 -10.53 3.94 -8.49
N LYS A 267 -11.80 4.38 -8.52
CA LYS A 267 -12.29 5.50 -9.35
C LYS A 267 -12.06 5.32 -10.85
N VAL A 268 -12.08 4.07 -11.34
CA VAL A 268 -11.98 3.70 -12.77
C VAL A 268 -13.31 3.05 -13.20
N PRO A 269 -14.47 3.75 -13.10
CA PRO A 269 -15.78 3.09 -13.15
C PRO A 269 -16.08 2.58 -14.55
N ARG A 270 -16.10 1.26 -14.72
CA ARG A 270 -16.71 0.60 -15.89
C ARG A 270 -18.24 0.59 -15.76
N SER A 271 -18.93 0.46 -16.89
CA SER A 271 -20.38 0.35 -17.02
C SER A 271 -20.81 -1.11 -17.07
N PHE A 272 -22.09 -1.37 -16.78
CA PHE A 272 -22.68 -2.70 -16.98
C PHE A 272 -22.75 -3.13 -18.45
N ALA A 273 -22.56 -2.22 -19.40
CA ALA A 273 -22.47 -2.56 -20.82
C ALA A 273 -21.07 -3.07 -21.20
N GLU A 274 -20.01 -2.35 -20.79
CA GLU A 274 -18.61 -2.77 -20.99
C GLU A 274 -18.36 -4.16 -20.39
N ILE A 275 -18.78 -4.40 -19.14
CA ILE A 275 -18.55 -5.71 -18.48
C ILE A 275 -19.39 -6.83 -19.11
N PHE A 276 -20.63 -6.56 -19.54
CA PHE A 276 -21.43 -7.56 -20.26
C PHE A 276 -20.75 -7.98 -21.58
N GLY A 277 -20.14 -7.04 -22.31
CA GLY A 277 -19.42 -7.32 -23.56
C GLY A 277 -18.17 -8.20 -23.41
N THR A 278 -17.60 -8.33 -22.20
CA THR A 278 -16.43 -9.17 -21.92
C THR A 278 -16.77 -10.46 -21.17
N THR A 279 -17.78 -10.44 -20.30
CA THR A 279 -18.13 -11.56 -19.41
C THR A 279 -19.35 -12.37 -19.85
N SER A 280 -20.13 -11.87 -20.81
CA SER A 280 -21.43 -12.42 -21.25
C SER A 280 -22.51 -12.54 -20.17
N VAL A 281 -22.24 -12.16 -18.91
CA VAL A 281 -23.20 -12.24 -17.79
C VAL A 281 -24.29 -11.16 -17.96
N PRO A 282 -25.58 -11.51 -17.97
CA PRO A 282 -26.64 -10.55 -18.25
C PRO A 282 -26.67 -9.40 -17.23
N LYS A 283 -26.85 -8.17 -17.72
CA LYS A 283 -26.79 -6.91 -16.93
C LYS A 283 -27.64 -6.93 -15.64
N LYS A 284 -28.80 -7.61 -15.68
CA LYS A 284 -29.70 -7.79 -14.50
C LYS A 284 -29.06 -8.64 -13.39
N GLU A 285 -28.26 -9.65 -13.75
CA GLU A 285 -27.57 -10.54 -12.82
C GLU A 285 -26.35 -9.86 -12.19
N ILE A 286 -25.54 -9.15 -12.99
CA ILE A 286 -24.42 -8.32 -12.48
C ILE A 286 -24.96 -7.31 -11.45
N GLY A 287 -26.08 -6.64 -11.74
CA GLY A 287 -26.72 -5.70 -10.81
C GLY A 287 -27.25 -6.34 -9.52
N ARG A 288 -27.69 -7.61 -9.56
CA ARG A 288 -28.08 -8.39 -8.37
C ARG A 288 -26.85 -8.79 -7.55
N MET A 289 -25.81 -9.31 -8.19
CA MET A 289 -24.56 -9.72 -7.54
C MET A 289 -23.87 -8.53 -6.89
N TYR A 290 -23.74 -7.40 -7.59
CA TYR A 290 -23.23 -6.14 -7.03
C TYR A 290 -23.93 -5.76 -5.71
N LYS A 291 -25.27 -5.74 -5.68
CA LYS A 291 -26.05 -5.40 -4.47
C LYS A 291 -25.94 -6.43 -3.35
N GLN A 292 -25.46 -7.65 -3.61
CA GLN A 292 -25.22 -8.66 -2.56
C GLN A 292 -23.77 -8.62 -2.07
N LEU A 293 -22.81 -8.47 -2.99
CA LEU A 293 -21.39 -8.29 -2.68
C LEU A 293 -21.15 -6.99 -1.88
N GLU A 294 -21.75 -5.87 -2.27
CA GLU A 294 -21.60 -4.60 -1.53
C GLU A 294 -22.15 -4.69 -0.09
N ARG A 295 -23.19 -5.50 0.16
CA ARG A 295 -23.70 -5.75 1.52
C ARG A 295 -22.74 -6.64 2.33
N HIS A 296 -22.19 -7.67 1.71
CA HIS A 296 -21.25 -8.59 2.36
C HIS A 296 -19.90 -7.92 2.68
N LEU A 297 -19.34 -7.15 1.76
CA LEU A 297 -18.08 -6.42 1.97
C LEU A 297 -18.19 -5.29 3.01
N LYS A 298 -19.40 -4.74 3.22
CA LYS A 298 -19.66 -3.85 4.36
C LYS A 298 -19.64 -4.61 5.67
N HIS A 299 -20.43 -5.68 5.79
CA HIS A 299 -20.45 -6.55 6.98
C HIS A 299 -19.03 -6.98 7.39
N LEU A 300 -18.24 -7.52 6.46
CA LEU A 300 -16.85 -7.92 6.73
C LEU A 300 -15.96 -6.77 7.24
N ALA A 301 -16.18 -5.53 6.78
CA ALA A 301 -15.43 -4.38 7.25
C ALA A 301 -15.94 -3.86 8.60
N ASP A 302 -17.24 -3.98 8.86
CA ASP A 302 -17.85 -3.66 10.15
C ASP A 302 -17.37 -4.67 11.23
N ASP A 303 -17.31 -5.96 10.91
CA ASP A 303 -16.71 -7.04 11.72
C ASP A 303 -15.24 -6.75 12.03
N GLN A 304 -14.45 -6.39 11.00
CA GLN A 304 -13.03 -6.03 11.15
C GLN A 304 -12.84 -4.77 12.00
N ILE A 305 -13.70 -3.76 11.86
CA ILE A 305 -13.71 -2.57 12.70
C ILE A 305 -14.00 -2.93 14.17
N GLU A 306 -14.91 -3.86 14.44
CA GLU A 306 -15.18 -4.32 15.81
C GLU A 306 -14.00 -5.10 16.40
N HIS A 307 -13.41 -6.04 15.66
CA HIS A 307 -12.20 -6.75 16.09
C HIS A 307 -11.03 -5.79 16.39
N LEU A 308 -10.81 -4.76 15.55
CA LEU A 308 -9.77 -3.76 15.78
C LEU A 308 -10.04 -2.88 17.01
N LYS A 309 -11.30 -2.48 17.26
CA LYS A 309 -11.70 -1.78 18.49
C LYS A 309 -11.42 -2.62 19.74
N ASN A 310 -11.77 -3.90 19.70
CA ASN A 310 -11.56 -4.84 20.83
C ASN A 310 -10.06 -5.08 21.11
N GLN A 311 -9.20 -4.96 20.09
CA GLN A 311 -7.74 -4.97 20.22
C GLN A 311 -7.13 -3.61 20.62
N GLY A 312 -7.93 -2.53 20.66
CA GLY A 312 -7.46 -1.17 20.99
C GLY A 312 -6.71 -0.46 19.86
N LEU A 313 -6.84 -0.93 18.61
CA LEU A 313 -6.19 -0.32 17.45
C LEU A 313 -7.05 0.81 16.83
N SER A 314 -6.39 1.83 16.29
CA SER A 314 -7.02 2.94 15.61
C SER A 314 -7.67 2.51 14.28
N THR A 315 -9.00 2.56 14.19
CA THR A 315 -9.76 2.14 13.00
C THR A 315 -9.72 3.15 11.83
N ALA A 316 -8.74 4.05 11.81
CA ALA A 316 -8.65 5.16 10.87
C ALA A 316 -8.16 4.70 9.49
N GLY A 317 -9.12 4.39 8.60
CA GLY A 317 -8.85 4.00 7.21
C GLY A 317 -9.16 2.54 6.87
N SER A 318 -9.41 1.68 7.87
CA SER A 318 -9.70 0.24 7.67
C SER A 318 -11.13 -0.06 7.18
N GLY A 319 -12.03 0.92 7.17
CA GLY A 319 -13.43 0.71 6.78
C GLY A 319 -13.67 0.65 5.27
N TYR A 320 -14.58 -0.22 4.84
CA TYR A 320 -15.00 -0.30 3.44
C TYR A 320 -15.65 1.01 2.98
N THR A 321 -15.00 1.73 2.07
CA THR A 321 -15.55 2.96 1.49
C THR A 321 -16.82 2.65 0.69
N GLY A 322 -17.98 3.02 1.25
CA GLY A 322 -19.29 2.82 0.62
C GLY A 322 -19.31 3.34 -0.83
N THR A 323 -19.70 2.47 -1.76
CA THR A 323 -19.46 2.67 -3.19
C THR A 323 -20.43 3.70 -3.77
N LYS A 324 -19.95 4.93 -3.97
CA LYS A 324 -20.78 6.04 -4.46
C LYS A 324 -21.32 5.79 -5.88
N THR A 325 -22.48 6.36 -6.18
CA THR A 325 -23.05 6.38 -7.53
C THR A 325 -22.05 7.00 -8.51
N THR A 326 -21.79 6.31 -9.62
CA THR A 326 -20.91 6.75 -10.70
C THR A 326 -21.30 8.15 -11.19
N ARG A 327 -20.37 9.11 -11.13
CA ARG A 327 -20.61 10.49 -11.55
C ARG A 327 -20.42 10.59 -13.06
N PRO A 328 -21.10 11.51 -13.78
CA PRO A 328 -20.91 11.66 -15.22
C PRO A 328 -19.46 12.07 -15.56
N GLN A 329 -18.80 12.86 -14.70
CA GLN A 329 -17.41 13.29 -14.89
C GLN A 329 -16.44 12.09 -15.08
N ASP A 330 -16.59 11.05 -14.26
CA ASP A 330 -15.71 9.86 -14.24
C ASP A 330 -15.76 9.02 -15.54
N MET A 331 -16.73 9.28 -16.40
CA MET A 331 -16.91 8.63 -17.71
C MET A 331 -16.38 9.46 -18.88
N VAL A 332 -16.29 10.79 -18.74
CA VAL A 332 -15.97 11.71 -19.83
C VAL A 332 -14.61 11.40 -20.46
N GLU A 333 -13.56 11.30 -19.65
CA GLU A 333 -12.19 11.09 -20.13
C GLU A 333 -12.06 9.85 -21.02
N ARG A 334 -12.71 8.73 -20.63
CA ARG A 334 -12.65 7.48 -21.41
C ARG A 334 -13.33 7.61 -22.76
N ILE A 335 -14.53 8.18 -22.79
CA ILE A 335 -15.32 8.29 -24.02
C ILE A 335 -14.62 9.26 -24.98
N CYS A 336 -14.07 10.38 -24.48
CA CYS A 336 -13.23 11.28 -25.29
C CYS A 336 -11.99 10.60 -25.86
N ASN A 337 -11.27 9.81 -25.05
CA ASN A 337 -10.09 9.07 -25.50
C ASN A 337 -10.44 7.98 -26.52
N GLN A 338 -11.61 7.34 -26.41
CA GLN A 338 -12.12 6.35 -27.38
C GLN A 338 -12.57 7.00 -28.70
N LEU A 339 -13.11 8.22 -28.65
CA LEU A 339 -13.47 9.02 -29.84
C LEU A 339 -12.26 9.59 -30.60
N GLY A 340 -11.07 9.58 -30.00
CA GLY A 340 -9.84 10.12 -30.60
C GLY A 340 -9.89 11.65 -30.78
N LEU A 341 -10.54 12.36 -29.86
CA LEU A 341 -10.59 13.84 -29.85
C LEU A 341 -9.19 14.41 -29.57
N LYS A 342 -8.72 15.38 -30.38
CA LYS A 342 -7.34 15.87 -30.27
C LYS A 342 -7.15 16.97 -29.21
N PRO A 343 -8.01 18.00 -29.11
CA PRO A 343 -7.85 19.07 -28.11
C PRO A 343 -8.19 18.58 -26.70
N ARG A 344 -7.21 18.62 -25.79
CA ARG A 344 -7.43 18.31 -24.36
C ARG A 344 -8.41 19.27 -23.68
N SER A 345 -8.63 20.45 -24.25
CA SER A 345 -9.67 21.41 -23.85
C SER A 345 -11.08 20.81 -23.90
N ILE A 346 -11.42 19.99 -24.91
CA ILE A 346 -12.73 19.33 -25.00
C ILE A 346 -12.99 18.45 -23.77
N ILE A 347 -11.97 17.72 -23.31
CA ILE A 347 -12.05 16.87 -22.12
C ILE A 347 -12.31 17.74 -20.87
N GLN A 348 -11.56 18.82 -20.70
CA GLN A 348 -11.70 19.74 -19.57
C GLN A 348 -13.08 20.42 -19.55
N TYR A 349 -13.56 20.90 -20.69
CA TYR A 349 -14.89 21.52 -20.82
C TYR A 349 -16.01 20.50 -20.61
N ALA A 350 -15.93 19.30 -21.20
CA ALA A 350 -16.90 18.24 -20.98
C ALA A 350 -16.93 17.77 -19.51
N ILE A 351 -15.80 17.74 -18.80
CA ILE A 351 -15.76 17.50 -17.35
C ILE A 351 -16.43 18.65 -16.58
N HIS A 352 -16.22 19.91 -16.98
CA HIS A 352 -16.86 21.07 -16.35
C HIS A 352 -18.39 21.03 -16.53
N LEU A 353 -18.86 20.88 -17.77
CA LEU A 353 -20.27 20.66 -18.08
C LEU A 353 -20.85 19.51 -17.24
N ALA A 354 -20.13 18.39 -17.15
CA ALA A 354 -20.55 17.24 -16.35
C ALA A 354 -20.57 17.52 -14.83
N LYS A 355 -19.85 18.52 -14.29
CA LYS A 355 -19.94 18.94 -12.88
C LYS A 355 -21.19 19.79 -12.65
N GLU A 356 -21.34 20.87 -13.42
CA GLU A 356 -22.41 21.85 -13.19
C GLU A 356 -23.79 21.24 -13.47
N THR A 357 -23.90 20.34 -14.44
CA THR A 357 -25.12 19.55 -14.69
C THR A 357 -25.56 18.65 -13.53
N ALA A 358 -24.74 18.45 -12.50
CA ALA A 358 -25.16 17.75 -11.27
C ALA A 358 -25.99 18.64 -10.33
N GLY A 359 -26.01 19.96 -10.52
CA GLY A 359 -26.91 20.90 -9.81
C GLY A 359 -28.25 21.12 -10.51
N ILE A 360 -28.39 20.73 -11.78
CA ILE A 360 -29.55 21.03 -12.63
C ILE A 360 -30.65 19.97 -12.46
N GLN A 361 -31.83 20.39 -12.03
CA GLN A 361 -32.96 19.48 -11.75
C GLN A 361 -33.46 18.74 -13.01
N ASP A 362 -33.51 19.38 -14.19
CA ASP A 362 -33.90 18.77 -15.48
C ASP A 362 -33.01 17.61 -15.95
N LEU A 363 -31.80 17.48 -15.40
CA LEU A 363 -30.86 16.40 -15.70
C LEU A 363 -30.75 15.36 -14.57
N ALA A 364 -31.40 15.61 -13.43
CA ALA A 364 -31.50 14.64 -12.34
C ALA A 364 -32.31 13.40 -12.78
N GLY A 365 -31.98 12.24 -12.19
CA GLY A 365 -32.63 10.96 -12.52
C GLY A 365 -32.25 10.33 -13.87
N ARG A 366 -31.58 11.05 -14.78
CA ARG A 366 -31.05 10.49 -16.03
C ARG A 366 -29.77 9.69 -15.82
N SER A 367 -29.46 8.79 -16.76
CA SER A 367 -28.25 7.96 -16.70
C SER A 367 -26.99 8.83 -16.81
N PRO A 368 -25.98 8.66 -15.94
CA PRO A 368 -24.75 9.47 -15.97
C PRO A 368 -23.97 9.30 -17.28
N LEU A 369 -24.10 8.16 -17.99
CA LEU A 369 -23.49 7.98 -19.31
C LEU A 369 -24.21 8.82 -20.39
N SER A 370 -25.54 8.98 -20.31
CA SER A 370 -26.30 9.82 -21.23
C SER A 370 -25.96 11.30 -21.03
N THR A 371 -25.87 11.76 -19.77
CA THR A 371 -25.45 13.13 -19.43
C THR A 371 -23.99 13.38 -19.86
N ALA A 372 -23.07 12.46 -19.60
CA ALA A 372 -21.68 12.57 -20.06
C ALA A 372 -21.60 12.63 -21.60
N SER A 373 -22.35 11.80 -22.32
CA SER A 373 -22.39 11.80 -23.79
C SER A 373 -22.89 13.13 -24.37
N ALA A 374 -23.91 13.74 -23.75
CA ALA A 374 -24.39 15.06 -24.13
C ALA A 374 -23.38 16.19 -23.83
N CYS A 375 -22.67 16.11 -22.70
CA CYS A 375 -21.60 17.05 -22.36
C CYS A 375 -20.43 16.97 -23.36
N ILE A 376 -20.05 15.77 -23.80
CA ILE A 376 -19.03 15.55 -24.83
C ILE A 376 -19.49 16.09 -26.17
N TYR A 377 -20.73 15.80 -26.59
CA TYR A 377 -21.30 16.32 -27.84
C TYR A 377 -21.28 17.85 -27.87
N MET A 378 -21.72 18.50 -26.79
CA MET A 378 -21.71 19.95 -26.69
C MET A 378 -20.29 20.52 -26.70
N ALA A 379 -19.37 20.00 -25.88
CA ALA A 379 -17.98 20.47 -25.85
C ALA A 379 -17.24 20.28 -27.18
N ALA A 380 -17.51 19.18 -27.90
CA ALA A 380 -16.93 18.91 -29.22
C ALA A 380 -17.39 19.95 -30.26
N HIS A 381 -18.67 20.32 -30.26
CA HIS A 381 -19.19 21.40 -31.10
C HIS A 381 -18.65 22.78 -30.71
N LEU A 382 -18.54 23.10 -29.41
CA LEU A 382 -18.04 24.40 -28.94
C LEU A 382 -16.57 24.67 -29.32
N VAL A 383 -15.72 23.64 -29.34
CA VAL A 383 -14.27 23.76 -29.63
C VAL A 383 -13.95 23.70 -31.13
N GLY A 384 -14.88 23.22 -31.96
CA GLY A 384 -14.71 23.11 -33.42
C GLY A 384 -14.37 21.72 -33.97
N GLU A 385 -14.46 20.66 -33.15
CA GLU A 385 -14.25 19.27 -33.60
C GLU A 385 -15.56 18.44 -33.49
N PRO A 386 -16.62 18.78 -34.25
CA PRO A 386 -17.95 18.20 -34.08
C PRO A 386 -17.98 16.69 -34.38
N ARG A 387 -18.65 15.91 -33.52
CA ARG A 387 -18.78 14.44 -33.66
C ARG A 387 -20.26 14.03 -33.70
N SER A 388 -20.60 13.03 -34.53
CA SER A 388 -22.00 12.63 -34.70
C SER A 388 -22.56 11.89 -33.48
N TYR A 389 -23.87 12.02 -33.26
CA TYR A 389 -24.58 11.24 -32.24
C TYR A 389 -24.34 9.72 -32.37
N LYS A 390 -24.28 9.21 -33.62
CA LYS A 390 -24.03 7.80 -33.92
C LYS A 390 -22.65 7.34 -33.46
N ASP A 391 -21.64 8.19 -33.50
CA ASP A 391 -20.27 7.82 -33.12
C ASP A 391 -20.09 7.85 -31.60
N ILE A 392 -20.65 8.86 -30.93
CA ILE A 392 -20.67 8.91 -29.46
C ILE A 392 -21.48 7.73 -28.89
N SER A 393 -22.62 7.40 -29.51
CA SER A 393 -23.50 6.27 -29.19
C SER A 393 -22.76 4.92 -29.15
N LYS A 394 -21.96 4.61 -30.19
CA LYS A 394 -21.15 3.37 -30.28
C LYS A 394 -20.23 3.19 -29.08
N PHE A 395 -19.47 4.21 -28.69
CA PHE A 395 -18.50 4.11 -27.60
C PHE A 395 -19.18 4.20 -26.22
N ALA A 396 -20.13 5.12 -26.06
CA ALA A 396 -20.86 5.29 -24.80
C ALA A 396 -21.80 4.11 -24.46
N ASN A 397 -22.13 3.24 -25.42
CA ASN A 397 -23.12 2.16 -25.27
C ASN A 397 -24.50 2.68 -24.83
N VAL A 398 -24.89 3.84 -25.36
CA VAL A 398 -26.10 4.61 -25.03
C VAL A 398 -26.76 5.06 -26.33
N SER A 399 -28.06 4.82 -26.50
CA SER A 399 -28.75 5.06 -27.78
C SER A 399 -28.85 6.54 -28.15
N ASP A 400 -28.69 6.83 -29.44
CA ASP A 400 -28.70 8.16 -30.06
C ASP A 400 -29.86 9.04 -29.56
N ALA A 401 -31.07 8.48 -29.47
CA ALA A 401 -32.26 9.17 -29.00
C ALA A 401 -32.13 9.68 -27.56
N THR A 402 -31.49 8.91 -26.66
CA THR A 402 -31.26 9.34 -25.28
C THR A 402 -30.14 10.37 -25.16
N ILE A 403 -29.14 10.35 -26.07
CA ILE A 403 -28.12 11.40 -26.18
C ILE A 403 -28.78 12.70 -26.66
N LYS A 404 -29.65 12.66 -27.68
CA LYS A 404 -30.43 13.83 -28.14
C LYS A 404 -31.33 14.40 -27.05
N GLN A 405 -32.07 13.54 -26.33
CA GLN A 405 -32.92 13.98 -25.21
C GLN A 405 -32.11 14.60 -24.06
N ALA A 406 -30.91 14.09 -23.78
CA ALA A 406 -29.98 14.69 -22.82
C ALA A 406 -29.42 16.03 -23.33
N TYR A 407 -29.01 16.10 -24.59
CA TYR A 407 -28.51 17.33 -25.22
C TYR A 407 -29.56 18.43 -25.26
N LYS A 408 -30.83 18.13 -25.59
CA LYS A 408 -31.90 19.14 -25.57
C LYS A 408 -32.00 19.87 -24.22
N LYS A 409 -32.00 19.12 -23.11
CA LYS A 409 -32.02 19.72 -21.76
C LYS A 409 -30.73 20.46 -21.40
N LEU A 410 -29.58 20.00 -21.89
CA LEU A 410 -28.31 20.71 -21.73
C LEU A 410 -28.27 22.02 -22.55
N TYR A 411 -28.91 22.05 -23.72
CA TYR A 411 -29.01 23.18 -24.64
C TYR A 411 -29.99 24.25 -24.16
N GLU A 412 -31.04 23.86 -23.44
CA GLU A 412 -31.95 24.75 -22.70
C GLU A 412 -31.19 25.55 -21.62
N CYS A 413 -30.37 24.90 -20.81
CA CYS A 413 -29.57 25.54 -19.74
C CYS A 413 -28.23 26.14 -20.21
N ARG A 414 -27.93 26.22 -21.51
CA ARG A 414 -26.54 26.41 -22.00
C ARG A 414 -25.86 27.72 -21.56
N ALA A 415 -26.63 28.75 -21.23
CA ALA A 415 -26.11 30.05 -20.78
C ALA A 415 -25.45 29.99 -19.39
N ASP A 416 -25.96 29.14 -18.48
CA ASP A 416 -25.49 29.06 -17.09
C ASP A 416 -24.27 28.13 -16.93
N VAL A 417 -24.13 27.16 -17.86
CA VAL A 417 -23.22 26.01 -17.74
C VAL A 417 -21.93 26.20 -18.55
N VAL A 418 -21.95 27.07 -19.57
CA VAL A 418 -20.80 27.39 -20.43
C VAL A 418 -20.13 28.67 -19.92
N LEU A 419 -18.86 28.58 -19.51
CA LEU A 419 -18.12 29.76 -19.06
C LEU A 419 -17.63 30.59 -20.26
N PRO A 420 -17.71 31.94 -20.20
CA PRO A 420 -17.21 32.83 -21.26
C PRO A 420 -15.69 32.84 -21.39
N THR A 421 -14.96 32.18 -20.48
CA THR A 421 -13.50 32.01 -20.50
C THR A 421 -13.02 30.87 -21.40
N TRP A 422 -13.92 30.17 -22.10
CA TRP A 422 -13.56 29.04 -22.96
C TRP A 422 -13.13 29.48 -24.36
N ILE A 423 -12.13 28.78 -24.89
CA ILE A 423 -11.41 29.12 -26.11
C ILE A 423 -11.40 27.90 -27.03
N LYS A 424 -11.58 28.11 -28.33
CA LYS A 424 -11.53 27.05 -29.37
C LYS A 424 -10.10 26.61 -29.65
N ALA A 425 -9.94 25.57 -30.47
CA ALA A 425 -8.64 25.16 -30.97
C ALA A 425 -7.89 26.32 -31.68
N ASP A 426 -8.63 27.20 -32.36
CA ASP A 426 -8.11 28.32 -33.15
C ASP A 426 -7.90 29.62 -32.35
N GLY A 427 -7.91 29.56 -31.02
CA GLY A 427 -7.69 30.74 -30.15
C GLY A 427 -8.86 31.73 -30.06
N THR A 428 -9.95 31.52 -30.82
CA THR A 428 -11.17 32.37 -30.74
C THR A 428 -12.03 32.00 -29.53
N PRO A 429 -12.80 32.96 -28.95
CA PRO A 429 -13.75 32.65 -27.88
C PRO A 429 -14.88 31.73 -28.36
N VAL A 430 -15.43 30.97 -27.41
CA VAL A 430 -16.54 30.05 -27.64
C VAL A 430 -17.85 30.82 -27.85
N ASN A 431 -18.47 30.66 -29.03
CA ASN A 431 -19.74 31.30 -29.38
C ASN A 431 -20.91 30.32 -29.15
N LEU A 432 -21.90 30.72 -28.35
CA LEU A 432 -23.07 29.88 -28.03
C LEU A 432 -23.97 29.59 -29.24
N ASP A 433 -23.94 30.44 -30.26
CA ASP A 433 -24.77 30.32 -31.48
C ASP A 433 -24.18 29.36 -32.53
N GLN A 434 -22.95 28.87 -32.32
CA GLN A 434 -22.36 27.80 -33.14
C GLN A 434 -22.79 26.39 -32.68
N LEU A 435 -23.60 26.29 -31.62
CA LEU A 435 -24.20 25.03 -31.20
C LEU A 435 -25.37 24.65 -32.13
N PRO A 436 -25.45 23.38 -32.58
CA PRO A 436 -26.59 22.93 -33.36
C PRO A 436 -27.86 22.92 -32.50
N PRO A 437 -29.01 23.37 -33.03
CA PRO A 437 -30.30 23.20 -32.36
C PRO A 437 -30.64 21.70 -32.17
N SER A 438 -31.44 21.40 -31.14
CA SER A 438 -31.67 20.05 -30.60
C SER A 438 -32.57 19.14 -31.43
#